data_AF-W0SEJ8-F1
#
_entry.id   AF-W0SEJ8-F1
#
_cell.length_a   1.000
_cell.length_b   1.000
_cell.length_c   1.000
_cell.angle_alpha   90.00
_cell.angle_beta   90.00
_cell.angle_gamma   90.00
#
_symmetry.space_group_name_H-M   'P 1'
#
loop_
_entity.id
_entity.type
_entity.pdbx_description
1 polymer ?
#
loop_
_entity_poly.entity_id
_entity_poly.type
_entity_poly.pdbx_seq_one_letter_code
_entity_poly.pdbx_strand_id
1 'polypeptide(L)'
;MLNQALNGIPASIRKHIVTSYLELKANLSESRHDAAGLSAGKLCEAGIRLLQERTFGQHTPFGKKIANFADECRRIVTSSAATAITDSEKVVLPRALLFLYTMRNTRGIGHIGGDVDPNAIDAALIGKTADWIVCELIRIHHHLSLEEAQDIVDALAIRQLPDVWEVAGKRRVLRDGLIARDQALLLLYSAQEGVVMTEDLIAWIEYSNPGVFKSKVLSKLHSDRFVEWDRETDSVTLSPKGAKYVEESLLAAQPIIPPGASR
;
A
#
# COMPACT_ATOMS: atom_id res chain seq x y z
N MET A 1 -11.43 10.98 2.41
CA MET A 1 -10.82 10.85 1.07
C MET A 1 -11.29 9.59 0.35
N LEU A 2 -10.86 8.38 0.72
CA LEU A 2 -11.22 7.15 -0.04
C LEU A 2 -12.75 6.87 -0.12
N ASN A 3 -13.49 7.06 0.98
CA ASN A 3 -14.96 6.93 0.97
C ASN A 3 -15.67 7.92 0.03
N GLN A 4 -15.08 9.11 -0.18
CA GLN A 4 -15.62 10.13 -1.07
C GLN A 4 -15.29 9.80 -2.52
N ALA A 5 -14.07 9.31 -2.79
CA ALA A 5 -13.64 8.89 -4.12
C ALA A 5 -14.48 7.74 -4.70
N LEU A 6 -14.99 6.87 -3.83
CA LEU A 6 -15.83 5.72 -4.20
C LEU A 6 -17.33 6.00 -4.06
N ASN A 7 -17.77 7.27 -4.01
CA ASN A 7 -19.17 7.62 -3.72
C ASN A 7 -20.19 7.05 -4.74
N GLY A 8 -19.77 6.81 -5.99
CA GLY A 8 -20.58 6.16 -7.03
C GLY A 8 -20.86 4.67 -6.79
N ILE A 9 -20.24 4.06 -5.77
CA ILE A 9 -20.50 2.68 -5.34
C ILE A 9 -21.58 2.69 -4.23
N PRO A 10 -22.55 1.75 -4.25
CA PRO A 10 -23.53 1.57 -3.18
C PRO A 10 -22.90 1.55 -1.78
N ALA A 11 -23.48 2.30 -0.83
CA ALA A 11 -22.87 2.56 0.48
C ALA A 11 -22.57 1.27 1.28
N SER A 12 -23.43 0.26 1.15
CA SER A 12 -23.25 -1.06 1.78
C SER A 12 -21.97 -1.74 1.31
N ILE A 13 -21.74 -1.80 0.00
CA ILE A 13 -20.56 -2.43 -0.60
C ILE A 13 -19.32 -1.56 -0.41
N ARG A 14 -19.44 -0.24 -0.60
CA ARG A 14 -18.35 0.72 -0.43
C ARG A 14 -17.69 0.61 0.94
N LYS A 15 -18.48 0.47 2.01
CA LYS A 15 -17.98 0.26 3.37
C LYS A 15 -17.06 -0.96 3.43
N HIS A 16 -17.48 -2.09 2.86
CA HIS A 16 -16.69 -3.31 2.85
C HIS A 16 -15.40 -3.19 2.03
N ILE A 17 -15.44 -2.52 0.86
CA ILE A 17 -14.25 -2.25 0.04
C ILE A 17 -13.24 -1.40 0.82
N VAL A 18 -13.68 -0.26 1.36
CA VAL A 18 -12.80 0.66 2.09
C VAL A 18 -12.21 0.02 3.33
N THR A 19 -13.02 -0.65 4.16
CA THR A 19 -12.53 -1.30 5.38
C THR A 19 -11.52 -2.39 5.07
N SER A 20 -11.84 -3.30 4.15
CA SER A 20 -10.94 -4.42 3.80
C SER A 20 -9.63 -3.94 3.16
N TYR A 21 -9.68 -2.89 2.33
CA TYR A 21 -8.50 -2.30 1.74
C TYR A 21 -7.60 -1.61 2.79
N LEU A 22 -8.16 -0.83 3.72
CA LEU A 22 -7.38 -0.20 4.77
C LEU A 22 -6.78 -1.23 5.74
N GLU A 23 -7.54 -2.26 6.10
CA GLU A 23 -7.00 -3.41 6.87
C GLU A 23 -5.84 -4.09 6.13
N LEU A 24 -5.98 -4.30 4.81
CA LEU A 24 -4.92 -4.87 3.99
C LEU A 24 -3.65 -4.00 4.04
N LYS A 25 -3.77 -2.69 3.84
CA LYS A 25 -2.62 -1.77 3.87
C LYS A 25 -1.94 -1.76 5.24
N ALA A 26 -2.70 -1.74 6.33
CA ALA A 26 -2.17 -1.83 7.69
C ALA A 26 -1.44 -3.16 7.94
N ASN A 27 -2.02 -4.28 7.51
CA ASN A 27 -1.40 -5.59 7.67
C ASN A 27 -0.11 -5.72 6.84
N LEU A 28 -0.08 -5.14 5.64
CA LEU A 28 1.13 -5.10 4.82
C LEU A 28 2.21 -4.20 5.44
N SER A 29 1.86 -3.05 6.02
CA SER A 29 2.83 -2.16 6.67
C SER A 29 3.45 -2.77 7.93
N GLU A 30 2.69 -3.62 8.62
CA GLU A 30 3.14 -4.33 9.82
C GLU A 30 3.74 -5.72 9.52
N SER A 31 3.94 -6.06 8.24
CA SER A 31 4.43 -7.39 7.81
C SER A 31 3.60 -8.58 8.31
N ARG A 32 2.31 -8.36 8.63
CA ARG A 32 1.36 -9.40 9.04
C ARG A 32 0.79 -10.11 7.83
N HIS A 33 1.61 -10.95 7.18
CA HIS A 33 1.29 -11.57 5.89
C HIS A 33 -0.03 -12.35 5.89
N ASP A 34 -0.27 -13.21 6.88
CA ASP A 34 -1.54 -13.98 6.98
C ASP A 34 -2.77 -13.09 7.09
N ALA A 35 -2.70 -12.07 7.95
CA ALA A 35 -3.77 -11.10 8.11
C ALA A 35 -3.97 -10.27 6.82
N ALA A 36 -2.89 -9.94 6.10
CA ALA A 36 -2.95 -9.28 4.82
C ALA A 36 -3.69 -10.14 3.78
N GLY A 37 -3.40 -11.43 3.67
CA GLY A 37 -4.14 -12.32 2.77
C GLY A 37 -5.62 -12.44 3.10
N LEU A 38 -5.96 -12.48 4.40
CA LEU A 38 -7.37 -12.47 4.82
C LEU A 38 -8.08 -11.17 4.40
N SER A 39 -7.45 -10.01 4.62
CA SER A 39 -7.97 -8.71 4.19
C SER A 39 -8.07 -8.59 2.66
N ALA A 40 -7.10 -9.11 1.91
CA ALA A 40 -7.15 -9.20 0.45
C ALA A 40 -8.33 -10.07 -0.01
N GLY A 41 -8.60 -11.19 0.68
CA GLY A 41 -9.78 -12.03 0.44
C GLY A 41 -11.09 -11.27 0.65
N LYS A 42 -11.21 -10.53 1.76
CA LYS A 42 -12.39 -9.68 2.03
C LYS A 42 -12.58 -8.61 0.96
N LEU A 43 -11.49 -7.99 0.49
CA LEU A 43 -11.52 -7.00 -0.59
C LEU A 43 -12.02 -7.63 -1.90
N CYS A 44 -11.48 -8.80 -2.25
CA CYS A 44 -11.92 -9.54 -3.44
C CYS A 44 -13.41 -9.90 -3.38
N GLU A 45 -13.87 -10.33 -2.21
CA GLU A 45 -15.27 -10.66 -1.94
C GLU A 45 -16.22 -9.46 -1.99
N ALA A 46 -15.76 -8.28 -1.61
CA ALA A 46 -16.54 -7.05 -1.76
C ALA A 46 -16.56 -6.59 -3.23
N GLY A 47 -15.41 -6.65 -3.91
CA GLY A 47 -15.26 -6.30 -5.32
C GLY A 47 -16.12 -7.17 -6.24
N ILE A 48 -16.13 -8.49 -6.05
CA ILE A 48 -16.96 -9.37 -6.88
C ILE A 48 -18.46 -9.13 -6.66
N ARG A 49 -18.89 -8.77 -5.45
CA ARG A 49 -20.29 -8.41 -5.16
C ARG A 49 -20.70 -7.12 -5.87
N LEU A 50 -19.81 -6.13 -5.95
CA LEU A 50 -20.03 -4.95 -6.78
C LEU A 50 -20.25 -5.34 -8.23
N LEU A 51 -19.37 -6.17 -8.79
CA LEU A 51 -19.47 -6.60 -10.18
C LEU A 51 -20.74 -7.45 -10.43
N GLN A 52 -21.15 -8.27 -9.46
CA GLN A 52 -22.42 -9.00 -9.54
C GLN A 52 -23.62 -8.04 -9.59
N GLU A 53 -23.67 -7.04 -8.71
CA GLU A 53 -24.75 -6.04 -8.71
C GLU A 53 -24.78 -5.24 -10.02
N ARG A 54 -23.62 -4.85 -10.53
CA ARG A 54 -23.49 -4.12 -11.80
C ARG A 54 -23.88 -4.97 -13.02
N THR A 55 -23.54 -6.25 -13.01
CA THR A 55 -23.78 -7.16 -14.16
C THR A 55 -25.18 -7.78 -14.16
N PHE A 56 -25.72 -8.10 -12.98
CA PHE A 56 -26.96 -8.89 -12.84
C PHE A 56 -28.06 -8.17 -12.05
N GLY A 57 -27.81 -6.95 -11.54
CA GLY A 57 -28.74 -6.21 -10.68
C GLY A 57 -28.87 -6.78 -9.27
N GLN A 58 -28.14 -7.85 -8.93
CA GLN A 58 -28.16 -8.52 -7.64
C GLN A 58 -26.80 -9.11 -7.31
N HIS A 59 -26.47 -9.22 -6.03
CA HIS A 59 -25.23 -9.80 -5.55
C HIS A 59 -25.48 -10.80 -4.43
N THR A 60 -24.51 -11.67 -4.19
CA THR A 60 -24.56 -12.61 -3.06
C THR A 60 -24.53 -11.83 -1.75
N PRO A 61 -25.51 -11.96 -0.84
CA PRO A 61 -25.56 -11.18 0.39
C PRO A 61 -24.27 -11.29 1.22
N PHE A 62 -23.91 -10.20 1.90
CA PHE A 62 -22.85 -10.23 2.91
C PHE A 62 -23.19 -11.24 4.01
N GLY A 63 -22.20 -11.98 4.49
CA GLY A 63 -22.38 -13.09 5.44
C GLY A 63 -22.68 -14.44 4.79
N LYS A 64 -23.03 -14.50 3.49
CA LYS A 64 -23.08 -15.75 2.74
C LYS A 64 -21.76 -16.02 2.04
N LYS A 65 -21.30 -17.27 2.05
CA LYS A 65 -20.08 -17.70 1.37
C LYS A 65 -20.25 -17.61 -0.15
N ILE A 66 -19.26 -17.07 -0.84
CA ILE A 66 -19.14 -17.21 -2.29
C ILE A 66 -18.65 -18.63 -2.58
N ALA A 67 -19.48 -19.44 -3.23
CA ALA A 67 -19.22 -20.88 -3.38
C ALA A 67 -17.95 -21.17 -4.18
N ASN A 68 -17.83 -20.57 -5.38
CA ASN A 68 -16.63 -20.66 -6.20
C ASN A 68 -16.31 -19.27 -6.79
N PHE A 69 -15.26 -18.65 -6.28
CA PHE A 69 -14.84 -17.31 -6.70
C PHE A 69 -14.44 -17.27 -8.18
N ALA A 70 -13.73 -18.29 -8.67
CA ALA A 70 -13.27 -18.36 -10.05
C ALA A 70 -14.43 -18.49 -11.05
N ASP A 71 -15.44 -19.29 -10.70
CA ASP A 71 -16.63 -19.44 -11.54
C ASP A 71 -17.47 -18.16 -11.57
N GLU A 72 -17.59 -17.43 -10.45
CA GLU A 72 -18.27 -16.13 -10.43
C GLU A 72 -17.55 -15.09 -11.30
N CYS A 73 -16.21 -15.02 -11.24
CA CYS A 73 -15.42 -14.18 -12.14
C CYS A 73 -15.66 -14.57 -13.60
N ARG A 74 -15.63 -15.87 -13.92
CA ARG A 74 -15.90 -16.35 -15.28
C ARG A 74 -17.30 -15.99 -15.75
N ARG A 75 -18.31 -16.13 -14.88
CA ARG A 75 -19.72 -15.82 -15.17
C ARG A 75 -19.92 -14.35 -15.52
N ILE A 76 -19.21 -13.43 -14.86
CA ILE A 76 -19.21 -12.00 -15.21
C ILE A 76 -18.56 -11.77 -16.58
N VAL A 77 -17.38 -12.35 -16.81
CA VAL A 77 -16.64 -12.20 -18.08
C VAL A 77 -17.45 -12.70 -19.27
N THR A 78 -18.13 -13.84 -19.14
CA THR A 78 -18.94 -14.44 -20.21
C THR A 78 -20.38 -13.92 -20.25
N SER A 79 -20.74 -12.94 -19.42
CA SER A 79 -22.11 -12.43 -19.39
C SER A 79 -22.46 -11.71 -20.69
N SER A 80 -23.67 -11.95 -21.17
CA SER A 80 -24.26 -11.22 -22.31
C SER A 80 -24.88 -9.88 -21.87
N ALA A 81 -24.53 -9.37 -20.68
CA ALA A 81 -25.14 -8.19 -20.09
C ALA A 81 -25.02 -7.00 -21.06
N ALA A 82 -26.18 -6.50 -21.49
CA ALA A 82 -26.29 -5.43 -22.44
C ALA A 82 -26.04 -4.07 -21.75
N THR A 83 -25.12 -3.29 -22.31
CA THR A 83 -25.05 -1.82 -22.29
C THR A 83 -24.70 -1.07 -20.99
N ALA A 84 -24.70 -1.66 -19.78
CA ALA A 84 -24.52 -0.88 -18.54
C ALA A 84 -23.15 -1.00 -17.83
N ILE A 85 -22.30 -1.96 -18.21
CA ILE A 85 -20.99 -2.21 -17.56
C ILE A 85 -19.83 -1.89 -18.51
N THR A 86 -18.74 -1.38 -17.97
CA THR A 86 -17.51 -1.07 -18.72
C THR A 86 -16.71 -2.35 -19.03
N ASP A 87 -15.81 -2.28 -20.02
CA ASP A 87 -14.88 -3.38 -20.32
C ASP A 87 -13.98 -3.74 -19.13
N SER A 88 -13.64 -2.73 -18.31
CA SER A 88 -12.88 -2.95 -17.09
C SER A 88 -13.67 -3.75 -16.05
N GLU A 89 -14.94 -3.37 -15.77
CA GLU A 89 -15.85 -4.12 -14.90
C GLU A 89 -16.12 -5.54 -15.41
N LYS A 90 -16.21 -5.71 -16.73
CA LYS A 90 -16.54 -7.00 -17.36
C LYS A 90 -15.35 -7.95 -17.44
N VAL A 91 -14.14 -7.45 -17.71
CA VAL A 91 -13.00 -8.30 -18.07
C VAL A 91 -11.81 -8.10 -17.14
N VAL A 92 -11.38 -6.85 -16.95
CA VAL A 92 -10.10 -6.56 -16.29
C VAL A 92 -10.21 -6.76 -14.77
N LEU A 93 -11.21 -6.16 -14.12
CA LEU A 93 -11.45 -6.29 -12.69
C LEU A 93 -11.68 -7.76 -12.26
N PRO A 94 -12.54 -8.57 -12.94
CA PRO A 94 -12.67 -9.99 -12.60
C PRO A 94 -11.36 -10.76 -12.63
N ARG A 95 -10.48 -10.48 -13.61
CA ARG A 95 -9.18 -11.14 -13.74
C ARG A 95 -8.21 -10.71 -12.63
N ALA A 96 -8.17 -9.41 -12.32
CA ALA A 96 -7.35 -8.89 -11.22
C ALA A 96 -7.81 -9.43 -9.86
N LEU A 97 -9.12 -9.47 -9.61
CA LEU A 97 -9.72 -10.05 -8.42
C LEU A 97 -9.41 -11.54 -8.29
N LEU A 98 -9.53 -12.31 -9.39
CA LEU A 98 -9.20 -13.73 -9.38
C LEU A 98 -7.73 -13.97 -9.07
N PHE A 99 -6.84 -13.17 -9.66
CA PHE A 99 -5.41 -13.25 -9.39
C PHE A 99 -5.10 -12.96 -7.92
N LEU A 100 -5.59 -11.84 -7.38
CA LEU A 100 -5.40 -11.47 -5.97
C LEU A 100 -5.96 -12.53 -5.01
N TYR A 101 -7.16 -13.06 -5.30
CA TYR A 101 -7.78 -14.13 -4.51
C TYR A 101 -6.98 -15.45 -4.58
N THR A 102 -6.37 -15.74 -5.73
CA THR A 102 -5.52 -16.92 -5.90
C THR A 102 -4.23 -16.78 -5.11
N MET A 103 -3.61 -15.59 -5.11
CA MET A 103 -2.39 -15.30 -4.35
C MET A 103 -2.59 -15.50 -2.84
N ARG A 104 -3.79 -15.21 -2.31
CA ARG A 104 -4.15 -15.58 -0.93
C ARG A 104 -4.09 -17.11 -0.71
N ASN A 105 -4.62 -17.89 -1.65
CA ASN A 105 -4.86 -19.33 -1.45
C ASN A 105 -3.66 -20.23 -1.76
N THR A 106 -2.68 -19.79 -2.55
CA THR A 106 -1.63 -20.68 -3.10
C THR A 106 -0.26 -20.59 -2.43
N ARG A 107 -0.06 -19.69 -1.45
CA ARG A 107 1.27 -19.50 -0.82
C ARG A 107 1.24 -19.45 0.72
N GLY A 108 0.39 -20.24 1.34
CA GLY A 108 0.39 -20.37 2.81
C GLY A 108 -0.25 -19.21 3.57
N ILE A 109 -0.78 -18.17 2.91
CA ILE A 109 -1.44 -17.00 3.53
C ILE A 109 -2.87 -17.32 4.06
N GLY A 110 -3.03 -18.48 4.67
CA GLY A 110 -4.31 -19.01 5.15
C GLY A 110 -4.39 -20.54 5.25
N HIS A 111 -3.33 -21.27 4.91
CA HIS A 111 -3.25 -22.72 5.06
C HIS A 111 -1.82 -23.12 5.49
N ILE A 112 -1.70 -23.85 6.60
CA ILE A 112 -0.48 -24.52 7.02
C ILE A 112 -0.19 -25.61 5.97
N GLY A 113 0.78 -25.40 5.07
CA GLY A 113 1.13 -26.41 4.06
C GLY A 113 1.73 -25.91 2.73
N GLY A 114 2.10 -24.64 2.60
CA GLY A 114 2.89 -24.17 1.45
C GLY A 114 4.38 -24.48 1.65
N ASP A 115 5.05 -25.00 0.61
CA ASP A 115 6.48 -25.36 0.64
C ASP A 115 7.44 -24.16 0.80
N VAL A 116 6.94 -22.92 0.73
CA VAL A 116 7.73 -21.68 0.83
C VAL A 116 6.90 -20.61 1.55
N ASP A 117 7.48 -20.00 2.59
CA ASP A 117 6.86 -18.90 3.33
C ASP A 117 6.62 -17.67 2.43
N PRO A 118 5.51 -16.93 2.63
CA PRO A 118 5.28 -15.65 1.95
C PRO A 118 6.47 -14.72 2.15
N ASN A 119 7.00 -14.15 1.08
CA ASN A 119 8.13 -13.22 1.15
C ASN A 119 7.72 -11.78 0.81
N ALA A 120 8.67 -10.84 0.92
CA ALA A 120 8.41 -9.43 0.64
C ALA A 120 7.87 -9.17 -0.78
N ILE A 121 8.22 -10.00 -1.77
CA ILE A 121 7.73 -9.88 -3.15
C ILE A 121 6.24 -10.23 -3.21
N ASP A 122 5.81 -11.28 -2.51
CA ASP A 122 4.39 -11.65 -2.44
C ASP A 122 3.55 -10.56 -1.79
N ALA A 123 4.03 -10.00 -0.67
CA ALA A 123 3.37 -8.91 0.02
C ALA A 123 3.27 -7.65 -0.87
N ALA A 124 4.35 -7.32 -1.60
CA ALA A 124 4.37 -6.21 -2.54
C ALA A 124 3.39 -6.42 -3.71
N LEU A 125 3.35 -7.63 -4.27
CA LEU A 125 2.44 -7.97 -5.36
C LEU A 125 0.97 -7.91 -4.94
N ILE A 126 0.63 -8.44 -3.76
CA ILE A 126 -0.71 -8.35 -3.16
C ILE A 126 -1.10 -6.89 -2.96
N GLY A 127 -0.22 -6.10 -2.34
CA GLY A 127 -0.45 -4.68 -2.08
C GLY A 127 -0.68 -3.88 -3.36
N LYS A 128 0.21 -4.02 -4.35
CA LYS A 128 0.10 -3.29 -5.62
C LYS A 128 -1.08 -3.73 -6.48
N THR A 129 -1.44 -5.02 -6.44
CA THR A 129 -2.66 -5.49 -7.12
C THR A 129 -3.91 -4.90 -6.47
N ALA A 130 -3.98 -4.87 -5.13
CA ALA A 130 -5.10 -4.27 -4.42
C ALA A 130 -5.19 -2.74 -4.64
N ASP A 131 -4.04 -2.05 -4.61
CA ASP A 131 -3.94 -0.62 -4.95
C ASP A 131 -4.52 -0.38 -6.34
N TRP A 132 -4.08 -1.15 -7.34
CA TRP A 132 -4.57 -1.03 -8.71
C TRP A 132 -6.08 -1.28 -8.82
N ILE A 133 -6.61 -2.32 -8.16
CA ILE A 133 -8.06 -2.61 -8.15
C ILE A 133 -8.84 -1.41 -7.59
N VAL A 134 -8.42 -0.85 -6.47
CA VAL A 134 -9.10 0.30 -5.85
C VAL A 134 -8.99 1.55 -6.73
N CYS A 135 -7.83 1.80 -7.32
CA CYS A 135 -7.64 2.89 -8.27
C CYS A 135 -8.56 2.76 -9.48
N GLU A 136 -8.70 1.55 -10.02
CA GLU A 136 -9.58 1.28 -11.15
C GLU A 136 -11.06 1.50 -10.79
N LEU A 137 -11.48 1.07 -9.60
CA LEU A 137 -12.83 1.36 -9.09
C LEU A 137 -13.06 2.87 -8.93
N ILE A 138 -12.06 3.64 -8.51
CA ILE A 138 -12.15 5.10 -8.47
C ILE A 138 -12.31 5.65 -9.89
N ARG A 139 -11.49 5.23 -10.87
CA ARG A 139 -11.61 5.69 -12.26
C ARG A 139 -13.00 5.42 -12.86
N ILE A 140 -13.63 4.30 -12.51
CA ILE A 140 -14.94 3.92 -13.05
C ILE A 140 -16.08 4.62 -12.29
N HIS A 141 -15.96 4.79 -10.98
CA HIS A 141 -17.06 5.22 -10.10
C HIS A 141 -16.86 6.60 -9.45
N HIS A 142 -15.80 7.34 -9.79
CA HIS A 142 -15.62 8.69 -9.31
C HIS A 142 -16.68 9.64 -9.88
N HIS A 143 -17.17 10.53 -9.03
CA HIS A 143 -17.82 11.79 -9.41
C HIS A 143 -16.90 12.98 -9.16
N LEU A 144 -15.58 12.72 -9.07
CA LEU A 144 -14.54 13.71 -8.84
C LEU A 144 -14.00 14.22 -10.18
N SER A 145 -13.31 15.37 -10.14
CA SER A 145 -12.50 15.77 -11.28
C SER A 145 -11.38 14.76 -11.54
N LEU A 146 -10.87 14.72 -12.78
CA LEU A 146 -9.73 13.86 -13.14
C LEU A 146 -8.49 14.15 -12.28
N GLU A 147 -8.28 15.41 -11.90
CA GLU A 147 -7.19 15.87 -11.05
C GLU A 147 -7.30 15.30 -9.63
N GLU A 148 -8.46 15.46 -8.98
CA GLU A 148 -8.71 14.90 -7.64
C GLU A 148 -8.64 13.37 -7.61
N ALA A 149 -9.09 12.70 -8.67
CA ALA A 149 -8.98 11.25 -8.78
C ALA A 149 -7.51 10.80 -8.93
N GLN A 150 -6.72 11.54 -9.71
CA GLN A 150 -5.30 11.28 -9.90
C GLN A 150 -4.51 11.49 -8.58
N ASP A 151 -4.78 12.58 -7.86
CA ASP A 151 -4.15 12.85 -6.55
C ASP A 151 -4.42 11.74 -5.53
N ILE A 152 -5.65 11.21 -5.52
CA ILE A 152 -6.02 10.11 -4.62
C ILE A 152 -5.31 8.81 -5.04
N VAL A 153 -5.22 8.53 -6.34
CA VAL A 153 -4.48 7.37 -6.87
C VAL A 153 -3.00 7.45 -6.50
N ASP A 154 -2.40 8.63 -6.65
CA ASP A 154 -0.98 8.86 -6.35
C ASP A 154 -0.70 8.75 -4.84
N ALA A 155 -1.61 9.24 -4.00
CA ALA A 155 -1.52 9.06 -2.54
C ALA A 155 -1.63 7.58 -2.10
N LEU A 156 -2.38 6.74 -2.82
CA LEU A 156 -2.53 5.30 -2.51
C LEU A 156 -1.28 4.48 -2.88
N ALA A 157 -0.49 4.96 -3.85
CA ALA A 157 0.73 4.31 -4.31
C ALA A 157 1.90 4.40 -3.32
N ILE A 158 1.80 5.30 -2.32
CA ILE A 158 2.84 5.56 -1.31
C ILE A 158 2.98 4.36 -0.37
N ARG A 159 4.22 3.90 -0.16
CA ARG A 159 4.56 2.90 0.86
C ARG A 159 4.33 3.55 2.23
N GLN A 160 3.24 3.17 2.90
CA GLN A 160 2.95 3.62 4.27
C GLN A 160 4.00 3.03 5.20
N LEU A 161 4.96 3.85 5.62
CA LEU A 161 5.85 3.55 6.74
C LEU A 161 5.17 4.15 7.98
N PRO A 162 4.64 3.34 8.91
CA PRO A 162 3.89 3.85 10.07
C PRO A 162 4.70 4.86 10.90
N ASP A 163 6.02 4.76 10.85
CA ASP A 163 6.96 5.63 11.54
C ASP A 163 7.24 6.95 10.80
N VAL A 164 6.69 7.17 9.61
CA VAL A 164 6.89 8.40 8.84
C VAL A 164 5.55 9.05 8.56
N TRP A 165 5.39 10.27 9.08
CA TRP A 165 4.24 11.12 8.83
C TRP A 165 4.58 12.18 7.80
N GLU A 166 3.76 12.29 6.76
CA GLU A 166 3.85 13.35 5.75
C GLU A 166 2.80 14.44 6.03
N VAL A 167 3.26 15.69 6.15
CA VAL A 167 2.42 16.86 6.46
C VAL A 167 2.97 18.11 5.78
N ALA A 168 2.13 18.80 5.02
CA ALA A 168 2.47 20.05 4.33
C ALA A 168 3.80 19.98 3.52
N GLY A 169 3.98 18.90 2.76
CA GLY A 169 5.20 18.67 1.95
C GLY A 169 6.45 18.29 2.75
N LYS A 170 6.32 18.11 4.07
CA LYS A 170 7.40 17.68 4.96
C LYS A 170 7.17 16.25 5.41
N ARG A 171 8.26 15.51 5.61
CA ARG A 171 8.24 14.20 6.24
C ARG A 171 8.81 14.29 7.65
N ARG A 172 8.22 13.54 8.57
CA ARG A 172 8.58 13.52 10.00
C ARG A 172 8.65 12.09 10.48
N VAL A 173 9.73 11.75 11.19
CA VAL A 173 9.84 10.45 11.85
C VAL A 173 9.08 10.53 13.17
N LEU A 174 8.08 9.66 13.35
CA LEU A 174 7.26 9.58 14.56
C LEU A 174 7.92 8.73 15.66
N ARG A 175 8.90 7.90 15.29
CA ARG A 175 9.58 7.01 16.22
C ARG A 175 10.63 7.74 17.06
N ASP A 176 10.44 7.73 18.37
CA ASP A 176 11.39 8.28 19.33
C ASP A 176 12.70 7.46 19.39
N GLY A 177 13.79 8.13 19.77
CA GLY A 177 15.08 7.48 20.05
C GLY A 177 15.94 7.13 18.84
N LEU A 178 15.46 7.33 17.61
CA LEU A 178 16.30 7.19 16.42
C LEU A 178 17.34 8.31 16.32
N ILE A 179 18.59 7.94 16.07
CA ILE A 179 19.65 8.91 15.80
C ILE A 179 19.48 9.52 14.40
N ALA A 180 20.08 10.70 14.17
CA ALA A 180 19.95 11.43 12.91
C ALA A 180 20.33 10.61 11.65
N ARG A 181 21.28 9.67 11.79
CA ARG A 181 21.65 8.73 10.73
C ARG A 181 20.46 7.85 10.31
N ASP A 182 19.79 7.25 11.29
CA ASP A 182 18.70 6.30 11.06
C ASP A 182 17.44 7.03 10.61
N GLN A 183 17.17 8.22 11.18
CA GLN A 183 16.10 9.10 10.72
C GLN A 183 16.30 9.50 9.25
N ALA A 184 17.52 9.90 8.86
CA ALA A 184 17.82 10.27 7.47
C ALA A 184 17.57 9.10 6.50
N LEU A 185 18.03 7.90 6.84
CA LEU A 185 17.83 6.71 6.01
C LEU A 185 16.35 6.34 5.91
N LEU A 186 15.60 6.41 7.01
CA LEU A 186 14.16 6.11 7.01
C LEU A 186 13.36 7.12 6.18
N LEU A 187 13.70 8.41 6.24
CA LEU A 187 13.06 9.46 5.46
C LEU A 187 13.38 9.34 3.96
N LEU A 188 14.64 9.08 3.61
CA LEU A 188 15.04 8.82 2.22
C LEU A 188 14.35 7.57 1.67
N TYR A 189 14.20 6.54 2.51
CA TYR A 189 13.48 5.33 2.15
C TYR A 189 11.98 5.56 1.96
N SER A 190 11.38 6.45 2.74
CA SER A 190 9.98 6.87 2.54
C SER A 190 9.75 7.73 1.31
N ALA A 191 10.77 8.45 0.83
CA ALA A 191 10.69 9.38 -0.28
C ALA A 191 10.74 8.70 -1.67
N GLN A 192 10.71 7.36 -1.71
CA GLN A 192 10.56 6.48 -2.90
C GLN A 192 11.47 6.82 -4.09
N GLU A 193 12.62 6.12 -4.24
CA GLU A 193 13.57 6.19 -5.39
C GLU A 193 13.84 7.60 -5.97
N GLY A 194 13.62 8.63 -5.17
CA GLY A 194 13.71 10.02 -5.56
C GLY A 194 15.00 10.63 -5.07
N VAL A 195 15.58 11.47 -5.91
CA VAL A 195 16.61 12.42 -5.52
C VAL A 195 15.98 13.41 -4.54
N VAL A 196 16.49 13.48 -3.30
CA VAL A 196 16.00 14.41 -2.27
C VAL A 196 17.01 15.54 -2.08
N MET A 197 16.55 16.79 -2.08
CA MET A 197 17.45 17.92 -1.81
C MET A 197 17.94 17.87 -0.36
N THR A 198 19.21 18.20 -0.15
CA THR A 198 19.81 18.12 1.19
C THR A 198 19.12 19.07 2.17
N GLU A 199 18.68 20.24 1.70
CA GLU A 199 17.93 21.20 2.50
C GLU A 199 16.59 20.63 2.99
N ASP A 200 15.86 19.91 2.14
CA ASP A 200 14.60 19.26 2.49
C ASP A 200 14.84 18.19 3.53
N LEU A 201 15.86 17.33 3.33
CA LEU A 201 16.19 16.27 4.27
C LEU A 201 16.56 16.84 5.66
N ILE A 202 17.31 17.94 5.71
CA ILE A 202 17.66 18.63 6.97
C ILE A 202 16.40 19.21 7.62
N ALA A 203 15.52 19.84 6.84
CA ALA A 203 14.25 20.38 7.32
C ALA A 203 13.26 19.28 7.76
N TRP A 204 13.38 18.07 7.21
CA TRP A 204 12.63 16.89 7.61
C TRP A 204 13.07 16.35 8.98
N ILE A 205 14.38 16.33 9.22
CA ILE A 205 15.00 15.84 10.47
C ILE A 205 14.97 16.91 11.58
N GLU A 206 14.82 18.19 11.21
CA GLU A 206 14.92 19.33 12.14
C GLU A 206 16.30 19.38 12.84
N TYR A 207 17.35 19.01 12.11
CA TYR A 207 18.70 18.99 12.65
C TYR A 207 19.20 20.42 12.90
N SER A 208 19.57 20.71 14.15
CA SER A 208 19.88 22.08 14.61
C SER A 208 21.03 22.77 13.88
N ASN A 209 21.98 22.02 13.32
CA ASN A 209 23.11 22.55 12.58
C ASN A 209 23.28 21.87 11.21
N PRO A 210 22.83 22.51 10.11
CA PRO A 210 22.94 21.98 8.76
C PRO A 210 24.35 21.57 8.34
N GLY A 211 25.37 22.37 8.70
CA GLY A 211 26.77 22.09 8.35
C GLY A 211 27.31 20.85 9.07
N VAL A 212 26.92 20.63 10.32
CA VAL A 212 27.26 19.42 11.07
C VAL A 212 26.55 18.21 10.47
N PHE A 213 25.28 18.33 10.09
CA PHE A 213 24.56 17.25 9.43
C PHE A 213 25.26 16.80 8.13
N LYS A 214 25.58 17.75 7.24
CA LYS A 214 26.30 17.47 5.98
C LYS A 214 27.67 16.80 6.23
N SER A 215 28.46 17.37 7.14
CA SER A 215 29.83 16.91 7.38
C SER A 215 29.97 15.63 8.20
N LYS A 216 29.05 15.36 9.15
CA LYS A 216 29.15 14.22 10.08
C LYS A 216 28.18 13.09 9.75
N VAL A 217 26.99 13.42 9.24
CA VAL A 217 25.95 12.41 8.94
C VAL A 217 26.00 12.05 7.47
N LEU A 218 25.79 13.00 6.55
CA LEU A 218 25.73 12.70 5.11
C LEU A 218 27.08 12.24 4.54
N SER A 219 28.18 12.91 4.88
CA SER A 219 29.51 12.48 4.46
C SER A 219 29.83 11.05 4.89
N LYS A 220 29.38 10.66 6.09
CA LYS A 220 29.56 9.30 6.61
C LYS A 220 28.65 8.30 5.90
N LEU A 221 27.36 8.62 5.75
CA LEU A 221 26.41 7.79 5.00
C LEU A 221 26.86 7.55 3.55
N HIS A 222 27.42 8.59 2.91
CA HIS A 222 27.94 8.51 1.55
C HIS A 222 29.19 7.63 1.45
N SER A 223 30.19 7.88 2.31
CA SER A 223 31.41 7.07 2.35
C SER A 223 31.14 5.60 2.69
N ASP A 224 30.20 5.34 3.60
CA ASP A 224 29.76 4.00 3.96
C ASP A 224 28.84 3.35 2.90
N ARG A 225 28.56 4.05 1.78
CA ARG A 225 27.71 3.62 0.66
C ARG A 225 26.27 3.31 1.05
N PHE A 226 25.72 3.98 2.05
CA PHE A 226 24.29 3.92 2.34
C PHE A 226 23.49 4.90 1.48
N VAL A 227 24.10 6.01 1.07
CA VAL A 227 23.49 7.00 0.16
C VAL A 227 24.50 7.44 -0.90
N GLU A 228 24.02 7.98 -2.01
CA GLU A 228 24.81 8.82 -2.90
C GLU A 228 24.50 10.28 -2.56
N TRP A 229 25.52 11.06 -2.18
CA TRP A 229 25.38 12.49 -1.91
C TRP A 229 26.12 13.26 -3.00
N ASP A 230 25.36 13.76 -3.97
CA ASP A 230 25.86 14.60 -5.03
C ASP A 230 26.05 16.03 -4.49
N ARG A 231 27.32 16.45 -4.41
CA ARG A 231 27.69 17.78 -3.90
C ARG A 231 27.50 18.89 -4.92
N GLU A 232 27.41 18.55 -6.20
CA GLU A 232 27.18 19.54 -7.27
C GLU A 232 25.72 19.98 -7.27
N THR A 233 24.80 19.02 -7.18
CA THR A 233 23.36 19.28 -7.11
C THR A 233 22.83 19.42 -5.68
N ASP A 234 23.69 19.25 -4.67
CA ASP A 234 23.36 19.20 -3.23
C ASP A 234 22.18 18.25 -2.92
N SER A 235 22.19 17.08 -3.56
CA SER A 235 21.09 16.12 -3.50
C SER A 235 21.54 14.75 -2.99
N VAL A 236 20.61 14.01 -2.38
CA VAL A 236 20.86 12.74 -1.73
C VAL A 236 19.92 11.68 -2.29
N THR A 237 20.50 10.55 -2.72
CA THR A 237 19.76 9.38 -3.20
C THR A 237 20.06 8.18 -2.32
N LEU A 238 19.03 7.43 -1.93
CA LEU A 238 19.23 6.20 -1.15
C LEU A 238 19.84 5.10 -2.04
N SER A 239 20.86 4.41 -1.52
CA SER A 239 21.41 3.25 -2.21
C SER A 239 20.66 1.95 -1.86
N PRO A 240 20.83 0.86 -2.63
CA PRO A 240 20.33 -0.46 -2.24
C PRO A 240 20.82 -0.94 -0.87
N LYS A 241 22.06 -0.58 -0.47
CA LYS A 241 22.60 -0.90 0.85
C LYS A 241 21.90 -0.11 1.96
N GLY A 242 21.59 1.16 1.69
CA GLY A 242 20.75 2.02 2.54
C GLY A 242 19.39 1.41 2.78
N ALA A 243 18.70 1.04 1.68
CA ALA A 243 17.39 0.40 1.72
C ALA A 243 17.42 -0.88 2.56
N LYS A 244 18.38 -1.78 2.30
CA LYS A 244 18.55 -3.03 3.05
C LYS A 244 18.73 -2.80 4.55
N TYR A 245 19.53 -1.80 4.95
CA TYR A 245 19.70 -1.46 6.36
C TYR A 245 18.39 -0.97 7.01
N VAL A 246 17.61 -0.14 6.31
CA VAL A 246 16.30 0.30 6.81
C VAL A 246 15.38 -0.90 7.03
N GLU A 247 15.29 -1.81 6.04
CA GLU A 247 14.47 -3.01 6.13
C GLU A 247 14.89 -3.93 7.29
N GLU A 248 16.18 -4.26 7.38
CA GLU A 248 16.68 -5.25 8.34
C GLU A 248 16.88 -4.70 9.76
N SER A 249 17.22 -3.41 9.90
CA SER A 249 17.62 -2.83 11.20
C SER A 249 16.61 -1.84 11.77
N LEU A 250 15.85 -1.14 10.92
CA LEU A 250 14.89 -0.14 11.38
C LEU A 250 13.45 -0.65 11.33
N LEU A 251 13.09 -1.50 10.35
CA LEU A 251 11.73 -2.03 10.23
C LEU A 251 11.58 -3.38 10.93
N ALA A 252 12.56 -4.29 10.85
CA ALA A 252 12.49 -5.58 11.53
C ALA A 252 12.62 -5.52 13.07
N ALA A 253 13.13 -4.40 13.62
CA ALA A 253 13.34 -4.22 15.05
C ALA A 253 12.08 -3.79 15.83
N GLN A 254 10.88 -3.88 15.24
CA GLN A 254 9.63 -3.53 15.92
C GLN A 254 9.25 -4.59 16.96
N PRO A 255 9.22 -4.28 18.28
CA PRO A 255 8.46 -5.09 19.22
C PRO A 255 6.97 -4.85 18.98
N ILE A 256 6.20 -5.94 18.94
CA ILE A 256 4.74 -5.90 18.95
C ILE A 256 4.32 -5.31 20.30
N ILE A 257 4.04 -4.00 20.37
CA ILE A 257 3.41 -3.40 21.55
C ILE A 257 1.90 -3.45 21.29
N PRO A 258 1.14 -4.36 21.94
CA PRO A 258 -0.31 -4.36 21.82
C PRO A 258 -0.88 -3.05 22.40
N PRO A 259 -1.91 -2.46 21.77
CA PRO A 259 -2.57 -1.28 22.32
C PRO A 259 -3.33 -1.70 23.59
N GLY A 260 -2.78 -1.40 24.76
CA GLY A 260 -3.43 -1.70 26.04
C GLY A 260 -2.55 -1.87 27.28
N ALA A 261 -1.27 -1.46 27.27
CA ALA A 261 -0.44 -1.51 28.47
C ALA A 261 -0.06 -0.10 28.94
N SER A 262 -1.05 0.69 29.33
CA SER A 262 -0.87 1.81 30.26
C SER A 262 -1.21 1.31 31.66
N ARG A 263 -0.21 1.36 32.55
CA ARG A 263 -0.44 1.44 34.01
C ARG A 263 -0.87 2.85 34.37
#